data_AF-A0A8T7IXP4-F1
#
_entry.id   AF-A0A8T7IXP4-F1
#
_cell.length_a   1.000
_cell.length_b   1.000
_cell.length_c   1.000
_cell.angle_alpha   90.00
_cell.angle_beta   90.00
_cell.angle_gamma   90.00
#
_symmetry.space_group_name_H-M   'P 1'
#
loop_
_entity.id
_entity.type
_entity.pdbx_description
1 polymer ?
#
loop_
_entity_poly.entity_id
_entity_poly.type
_entity_poly.pdbx_seq_one_letter_code
_entity_poly.pdbx_strand_id
1 'polypeptide(L)'
;MDHMLLQNGELGLKTSGSESAYVYTVWTFDMGQRTGAVCPQGSWVSCVSGYGGIGIVMYPNGVVYCYASDSDAYGFAGAEIELNKIAPICGN
;
A
#
# COMPACT_ATOMS: atom_id res chain seq x y z
N MET A 1 -13.46 -9.28 2.24
CA MET A 1 -12.58 -8.24 1.63
C MET A 1 -13.22 -6.85 1.65
N ASP A 2 -13.60 -6.30 2.81
CA ASP A 2 -14.36 -5.05 2.81
C ASP A 2 -13.68 -3.98 3.69
N HIS A 3 -13.50 -2.79 3.11
CA HIS A 3 -13.23 -1.49 3.75
C HIS A 3 -11.78 -0.98 3.98
N MET A 4 -10.81 -1.32 3.11
CA MET A 4 -9.64 -0.43 2.90
C MET A 4 -9.90 0.62 1.79
N LEU A 5 -11.08 0.58 1.19
CA LEU A 5 -11.56 1.60 0.26
C LEU A 5 -12.06 2.79 1.07
N LEU A 6 -11.74 3.99 0.59
CA LEU A 6 -12.24 5.23 1.16
C LEU A 6 -13.74 5.38 0.84
N GLN A 7 -14.37 6.36 1.48
CA GLN A 7 -15.82 6.60 1.49
C GLN A 7 -16.48 6.29 0.12
N ASN A 8 -17.48 5.39 0.11
CA ASN A 8 -18.22 4.90 -1.07
C ASN A 8 -17.51 3.89 -1.99
N GLY A 9 -16.39 3.29 -1.58
CA GLY A 9 -15.71 2.27 -2.38
C GLY A 9 -14.79 2.86 -3.46
N GLU A 10 -14.54 4.17 -3.41
CA GLU A 10 -13.66 4.86 -4.33
C GLU A 10 -12.22 4.92 -3.78
N LEU A 11 -11.23 4.78 -4.68
CA LEU A 11 -9.80 4.81 -4.35
C LEU A 11 -9.25 6.24 -4.19
N GLY A 12 -10.06 7.26 -4.51
CA GLY A 12 -9.63 8.66 -4.60
C GLY A 12 -9.22 9.07 -6.01
N LEU A 13 -8.53 10.21 -6.11
CA LEU A 13 -8.04 10.77 -7.37
C LEU A 13 -6.83 9.96 -7.85
N LYS A 14 -6.91 9.40 -9.06
CA LYS A 14 -5.79 8.70 -9.67
C LYS A 14 -4.62 9.65 -9.92
N THR A 15 -3.41 9.15 -9.71
CA THR A 15 -2.19 9.84 -10.14
C THR A 15 -2.04 9.76 -11.66
N SER A 16 -0.93 10.26 -12.20
CA SER A 16 -0.60 10.09 -13.62
C SER A 16 -0.49 8.62 -14.04
N GLY A 17 -0.23 7.72 -13.09
CA GLY A 17 -0.24 6.27 -13.29
C GLY A 17 -1.49 5.60 -12.72
N SER A 18 -1.76 4.37 -13.14
CA SER A 18 -2.89 3.56 -12.65
C SER A 18 -2.60 2.84 -11.33
N GLU A 19 -1.35 2.84 -10.89
CA GLU A 19 -0.83 2.13 -9.72
C GLU A 19 -1.17 2.81 -8.39
N SER A 20 -1.58 4.08 -8.41
CA SER A 20 -1.87 4.79 -7.17
C SER A 20 -2.96 5.86 -7.31
N ALA A 21 -3.65 6.08 -6.19
CA ALA A 21 -4.66 7.11 -6.02
C ALA A 21 -4.48 7.84 -4.68
N TYR A 22 -5.01 9.05 -4.59
CA TYR A 22 -4.87 9.91 -3.43
C TYR A 22 -6.21 10.50 -3.01
N VAL A 23 -6.50 10.47 -1.72
CA VAL A 23 -7.58 11.26 -1.13
C VAL A 23 -7.13 11.87 0.18
N TYR A 24 -7.47 13.13 0.41
CA TYR A 24 -7.13 13.91 1.60
C TYR A 24 -5.62 13.92 1.93
N THR A 25 -5.17 12.93 2.69
CA THR A 25 -3.79 12.75 3.21
C THR A 25 -3.24 11.34 3.01
N VAL A 26 -4.03 10.45 2.40
CA VAL A 26 -3.74 9.03 2.30
C VAL A 26 -3.56 8.66 0.83
N TRP A 27 -2.43 8.02 0.55
CA TRP A 27 -2.17 7.37 -0.71
C TRP A 27 -2.71 5.94 -0.67
N THR A 28 -3.16 5.45 -1.81
CA THR A 28 -3.56 4.06 -2.00
C THR A 28 -2.79 3.49 -3.17
N PHE A 29 -2.12 2.34 -2.99
CA PHE A 29 -1.27 1.71 -4.01
C PHE A 29 -1.73 0.30 -4.33
N ASP A 30 -1.73 -0.08 -5.62
CA ASP A 30 -2.02 -1.46 -6.05
C ASP A 30 -0.74 -2.31 -5.95
N MET A 31 -0.62 -3.08 -4.86
CA MET A 31 0.51 -3.97 -4.65
C MET A 31 0.59 -5.09 -5.70
N GLY A 32 -0.55 -5.42 -6.33
CA GLY A 32 -0.67 -6.47 -7.34
C GLY A 32 -0.12 -6.10 -8.72
N GLN A 33 0.26 -4.83 -8.96
CA GLN A 33 0.90 -4.40 -10.20
C GLN A 33 2.41 -4.66 -10.24
N ARG A 34 3.01 -5.07 -9.11
CA ARG A 34 4.45 -5.33 -9.01
C ARG A 34 4.80 -6.70 -9.60
N THR A 35 5.98 -6.79 -10.23
CA THR A 35 6.57 -8.09 -10.59
C THR A 35 6.87 -8.91 -9.32
N GLY A 36 6.34 -10.13 -9.24
CA GLY A 36 6.47 -10.97 -8.04
C GLY A 36 5.61 -10.48 -6.87
N ALA A 37 4.47 -9.84 -7.15
CA ALA A 37 3.46 -9.53 -6.15
C ALA A 37 2.93 -10.81 -5.49
N VAL A 38 2.70 -10.74 -4.18
CA VAL A 38 2.04 -11.82 -3.42
C VAL A 38 0.54 -11.86 -3.72
N CYS A 39 -0.03 -10.71 -4.05
CA CYS A 39 -1.45 -10.49 -4.19
C CYS A 39 -1.81 -10.19 -5.65
N PRO A 40 -3.03 -10.53 -6.10
CA PRO A 40 -3.48 -10.23 -7.46
C PRO A 40 -3.63 -8.72 -7.69
N GLN A 41 -3.61 -8.29 -8.95
CA GLN A 41 -3.98 -6.92 -9.34
C GLN A 41 -5.33 -6.51 -8.73
N GLY A 42 -5.42 -5.26 -8.28
CA GLY A 42 -6.55 -4.74 -7.50
C GLY A 42 -6.40 -4.95 -5.99
N SER A 43 -5.22 -5.35 -5.52
CA SER A 43 -4.93 -5.51 -4.09
C SER A 43 -4.33 -4.23 -3.54
N TRP A 44 -5.23 -3.34 -3.10
CA TRP A 44 -4.89 -2.00 -2.66
C TRP A 44 -4.40 -1.95 -1.22
N VAL A 45 -3.40 -1.11 -0.96
CA VAL A 45 -2.89 -0.80 0.38
C VAL A 45 -2.88 0.70 0.62
N SER A 46 -3.26 1.10 1.83
CA SER A 46 -3.23 2.51 2.24
C SER A 46 -1.88 2.84 2.86
N CYS A 47 -1.34 4.01 2.52
CA CYS A 47 -0.13 4.51 3.14
C CYS A 47 -0.12 6.04 3.23
N VAL A 48 0.71 6.53 4.14
CA VAL A 48 1.05 7.94 4.27
C VAL A 48 2.53 8.06 3.99
N SER A 49 2.89 8.93 3.07
CA SER A 49 4.28 9.26 2.72
C SER A 49 4.49 10.74 2.94
N GLY A 50 5.45 11.09 3.81
CA GLY A 50 5.73 12.46 4.23
C GLY A 50 7.06 12.99 3.72
N TYR A 51 7.20 14.32 3.79
CA TYR A 51 8.48 15.00 3.61
C TYR A 51 9.54 14.43 4.57
N GLY A 52 10.77 14.23 4.10
CA GLY A 52 11.85 13.62 4.88
C GLY A 52 11.90 12.08 4.83
N GLY A 53 11.15 11.46 3.91
CA GLY A 53 11.28 10.03 3.61
C GLY A 53 10.68 9.09 4.65
N ILE A 54 9.70 9.57 5.42
CA ILE A 54 8.93 8.76 6.37
C ILE A 54 7.72 8.18 5.64
N GLY A 55 7.54 6.86 5.75
CA GLY A 55 6.39 6.15 5.22
C GLY A 55 5.75 5.24 6.26
N ILE A 56 4.41 5.22 6.26
CA ILE A 56 3.59 4.34 7.10
C ILE A 56 2.62 3.60 6.18
N VAL A 57 2.66 2.27 6.19
CA VAL A 57 1.84 1.41 5.34
C VAL A 57 0.96 0.52 6.22
N MET A 58 -0.34 0.49 5.94
CA MET A 58 -1.32 -0.29 6.69
C MET A 58 -1.72 -1.51 5.86
N TYR A 59 -1.22 -2.68 6.22
CA TYR A 59 -1.48 -3.91 5.48
C TYR A 59 -2.82 -4.56 5.89
N PRO A 60 -3.50 -5.25 4.96
CA PRO A 60 -4.75 -5.99 5.23
C PRO A 60 -4.68 -7.02 6.36
N ASN A 61 -3.49 -7.57 6.64
CA ASN A 61 -3.28 -8.52 7.74
C ASN A 61 -3.14 -7.83 9.12
N GLY A 62 -3.42 -6.53 9.22
CA GLY A 62 -3.36 -5.75 10.45
C GLY A 62 -1.96 -5.25 10.82
N VAL A 63 -0.94 -5.54 10.02
CA VAL A 63 0.42 -5.05 10.26
C VAL A 63 0.55 -3.59 9.79
N VAL A 64 1.14 -2.76 10.65
CA VAL A 64 1.58 -1.41 10.29
C VAL A 64 3.09 -1.44 10.05
N TYR A 65 3.52 -1.14 8.83
CA TYR A 65 4.92 -1.06 8.45
C TYR A 65 5.36 0.41 8.41
N CYS A 66 6.22 0.80 9.35
CA CYS A 66 6.81 2.13 9.41
C CYS A 66 8.26 2.04 8.92
N TYR A 67 8.64 2.94 8.00
CA TYR A 67 10.01 3.09 7.56
C TYR A 67 10.40 4.57 7.50
N ALA A 68 11.67 4.84 7.72
CA ALA A 68 12.29 6.14 7.49
C ALA A 68 13.49 5.92 6.57
N SER A 69 13.54 6.68 5.48
CA SER A 69 14.57 6.56 4.45
C SER A 69 15.14 7.93 4.13
N ASP A 70 16.47 8.07 4.23
CA ASP A 70 17.25 9.26 3.87
C ASP A 70 18.05 9.05 2.56
N SER A 71 17.90 7.88 1.94
CA SER A 71 18.83 7.33 0.93
C SER A 71 18.20 7.17 -0.46
N ASP A 72 17.21 8.01 -0.81
CA ASP A 72 16.43 7.93 -2.06
C ASP A 72 15.64 6.63 -2.28
N ALA A 73 15.55 5.77 -1.26
CA ALA A 73 14.79 4.53 -1.28
C ALA A 73 13.42 4.73 -0.62
N TYR A 74 12.45 5.26 -1.37
CA TYR A 74 11.12 5.62 -0.87
C TYR A 74 10.08 4.50 -1.03
N GLY A 75 10.53 3.27 -1.27
CA GLY A 75 9.65 2.15 -1.59
C GLY A 75 9.42 1.23 -0.39
N PHE A 76 8.15 0.92 -0.11
CA PHE A 76 7.76 -0.24 0.70
C PHE A 76 7.43 -1.46 -0.17
N ALA A 77 7.59 -1.33 -1.49
CA ALA A 77 7.30 -2.35 -2.48
C ALA A 77 8.12 -3.62 -2.19
N GLY A 78 7.44 -4.72 -1.87
CA GLY A 78 8.05 -6.00 -1.54
C GLY A 78 7.99 -6.36 -0.05
N ALA A 79 7.72 -5.42 0.86
CA ALA A 79 7.55 -5.73 2.28
C ALA A 79 6.39 -6.71 2.51
N GLU A 80 5.36 -6.68 1.64
CA GLU A 80 4.27 -7.66 1.63
C GLU A 80 4.75 -9.12 1.51
N ILE A 81 5.90 -9.38 0.87
CA ILE A 81 6.43 -10.74 0.73
C ILE A 81 6.79 -11.31 2.10
N GLU A 82 7.49 -10.52 2.91
CA GLU A 82 7.92 -10.95 4.24
C GLU A 82 6.77 -10.92 5.23
N LEU A 83 5.93 -9.88 5.17
CA LEU A 83 4.76 -9.76 6.03
C LEU A 83 3.73 -10.88 5.79
N ASN A 84 3.60 -11.37 4.55
CA ASN A 84 2.72 -12.50 4.23
C ASN A 84 3.17 -13.82 4.87
N LYS A 85 4.46 -13.96 5.23
CA LYS A 85 4.96 -15.14 5.97
C LYS A 85 4.49 -15.16 7.42
N ILE A 86 4.20 -13.99 7.99
CA ILE A 86 3.71 -13.84 9.37
C ILE A 86 2.21 -14.13 9.43
N ALA A 87 1.45 -13.49 8.55
CA ALA A 87 0.02 -13.71 8.39
C ALA A 87 -0.40 -13.40 6.95
N PRO A 88 -1.32 -14.18 6.34
CA PRO A 88 -1.77 -13.96 4.98
C PRO A 88 -2.26 -12.53 4.75
N ILE A 89 -1.71 -11.86 3.74
CA ILE A 89 -2.12 -10.50 3.35
C ILE A 89 -3.30 -10.54 2.38
N CYS A 90 -3.47 -11.63 1.64
CA CYS A 90 -4.47 -11.78 0.60
C CYS A 90 -5.17 -13.14 0.72
N GLY A 91 -6.48 -13.19 0.42
CA GLY A 91 -7.27 -14.43 0.39
C GLY A 91 -8.32 -14.64 1.48
N ASN A 92 -9.00 -13.58 1.95
CA ASN A 92 -10.24 -13.71 2.74
C ASN A 92 -11.49 -13.35 1.92
#